data_AF-T1ICQ3-F1
#
_entry.id   AF-T1ICQ3-F1
#
_cell.length_a   1.000
_cell.length_b   1.000
_cell.length_c   1.000
_cell.angle_alpha   90.00
_cell.angle_beta   90.00
_cell.angle_gamma   90.00
#
_symmetry.space_group_name_H-M   'P 1'
#
loop_
_entity.id
_entity.type
_entity.pdbx_description
1 polymer ?
#
loop_
_entity_poly.entity_id
_entity_poly.type
_entity_poly.pdbx_seq_one_letter_code
_entity_poly.pdbx_strand_id
1 'polypeptide(L)'
;MGNGEVQGVVDASLTPVMVEEKILSFLFKDNDKVLDHIGDWLNANVGEKTKENDFIKALTRAVIRASLKGDKFSGSKLLKNEKLIKKFVDNDEGRELACLYSIQNLLVNELVQAPSVLLETFQILYENGTISRDAFLRWKDPPQDEHICDVEHAGKGVALASLQSFFVSLSEQDDTDDETTS
;
A
#
# COMPACT_ATOMS: atom_id res chain seq x y z
N MET A 1 -39.30 6.67 -38.18
CA MET A 1 -39.69 6.21 -36.83
C MET A 1 -38.41 5.77 -36.16
N GLY A 2 -38.03 6.49 -35.11
CA GLY A 2 -36.67 6.54 -34.59
C GLY A 2 -36.25 5.26 -33.86
N ASN A 3 -35.06 4.83 -34.24
CA ASN A 3 -34.00 4.12 -33.51
C ASN A 3 -34.37 3.58 -32.13
N GLY A 4 -34.24 2.25 -32.02
CA GLY A 4 -34.26 1.51 -30.77
C GLY A 4 -33.14 1.97 -29.84
N GLU A 5 -33.52 2.15 -28.58
CA GLU A 5 -32.60 2.26 -27.46
C GLU A 5 -31.82 0.95 -27.34
N VAL A 6 -30.58 0.95 -27.84
CA VAL A 6 -29.57 -0.03 -27.41
C VAL A 6 -29.12 0.40 -26.03
N GLN A 7 -29.80 -0.15 -25.03
CA GLN A 7 -29.41 -0.07 -23.63
C GLN A 7 -28.02 -0.72 -23.52
N GLY A 8 -26.99 0.13 -23.40
CA GLY A 8 -25.61 -0.30 -23.26
C GLY A 8 -25.49 -1.22 -22.06
N VAL A 9 -25.11 -2.47 -22.30
CA VAL A 9 -24.66 -3.38 -21.25
C VAL A 9 -23.42 -2.71 -20.64
N VAL A 10 -23.56 -2.20 -19.42
CA VAL A 10 -22.42 -1.72 -18.64
C VAL A 10 -21.51 -2.93 -18.45
N ASP A 11 -20.41 -2.96 -19.18
CA ASP A 11 -19.30 -3.86 -18.89
C ASP A 11 -18.75 -3.42 -17.53
N ALA A 12 -19.31 -3.99 -16.46
CA ALA A 12 -19.07 -3.56 -15.09
C ALA A 12 -17.70 -4.08 -14.62
N SER A 13 -16.64 -3.57 -15.24
CA SER A 13 -15.29 -3.77 -14.72
C SER A 13 -15.19 -3.13 -13.34
N LEU A 14 -14.77 -3.91 -12.34
CA LEU A 14 -14.53 -3.39 -11.00
C LEU A 14 -13.50 -2.26 -11.04
N THR A 15 -13.87 -1.10 -10.49
CA THR A 15 -12.94 0.03 -10.34
C THR A 15 -12.04 -0.19 -9.12
N PRO A 16 -10.86 0.46 -9.06
CA PRO A 16 -9.97 0.35 -7.89
C PRO A 16 -10.65 0.72 -6.58
N VAL A 17 -11.56 1.71 -6.59
CA VAL A 17 -12.34 2.11 -5.40
C VAL A 17 -13.28 1.00 -4.94
N MET A 18 -13.99 0.34 -5.86
CA MET A 18 -14.87 -0.78 -5.53
C MET A 18 -14.07 -1.98 -4.98
N VAL A 19 -12.87 -2.19 -5.49
CA VAL A 19 -11.95 -3.23 -4.98
C VAL A 19 -11.48 -2.88 -3.57
N GLU A 20 -11.05 -1.64 -3.31
CA GLU A 20 -10.67 -1.15 -1.98
C GLU A 20 -11.80 -1.37 -0.98
N GLU A 21 -13.01 -0.90 -1.28
CA GLU A 21 -14.18 -1.02 -0.40
C GLU A 21 -14.52 -2.48 -0.11
N LYS A 22 -14.43 -3.34 -1.13
CA LYS A 22 -14.76 -4.76 -0.96
C LYS A 22 -13.75 -5.47 -0.06
N ILE A 23 -12.45 -5.26 -0.28
CA ILE A 23 -11.39 -5.82 0.57
C ILE A 23 -11.55 -5.31 2.00
N LEU A 24 -11.76 -4.01 2.18
CA LEU A 24 -11.98 -3.38 3.48
C LEU A 24 -13.18 -4.01 4.21
N SER A 25 -14.27 -4.29 3.50
CA SER A 25 -15.44 -4.97 4.06
C SER A 25 -15.15 -6.40 4.56
N PHE A 26 -14.21 -7.11 3.94
CA PHE A 26 -13.77 -8.42 4.42
C PHE A 26 -12.90 -8.26 5.67
N LEU A 27 -11.94 -7.34 5.65
CA LEU A 27 -11.03 -7.08 6.77
C LEU A 27 -11.78 -6.68 8.05
N PHE A 28 -12.87 -5.91 7.94
CA PHE A 28 -13.69 -5.53 9.10
C PHE A 28 -14.48 -6.68 9.72
N LYS A 29 -14.70 -7.79 9.01
CA LYS A 29 -15.36 -8.97 9.59
C LYS A 29 -14.47 -9.71 10.58
N ASP A 30 -13.16 -9.41 10.59
CA ASP A 30 -12.16 -9.89 11.55
C ASP A 30 -12.33 -11.37 11.95
N ASN A 31 -12.37 -12.24 10.94
CA ASN A 31 -12.47 -13.70 11.13
C ASN A 31 -11.19 -14.39 10.64
N ASP A 32 -10.92 -15.59 11.15
CA ASP A 32 -9.68 -16.32 10.86
C ASP A 32 -9.53 -16.72 9.38
N LYS A 33 -10.64 -16.75 8.62
CA LYS A 33 -10.66 -17.10 7.18
C LYS A 33 -10.69 -15.87 6.28
N VAL A 34 -10.44 -14.68 6.83
CA VAL A 34 -10.57 -13.43 6.07
C VAL A 34 -9.63 -13.39 4.86
N LEU A 35 -8.40 -13.87 5.01
CA LEU A 35 -7.42 -13.90 3.93
C LEU A 35 -7.82 -14.89 2.81
N ASP A 36 -8.39 -16.05 3.18
CA ASP A 36 -8.90 -17.03 2.21
C ASP A 36 -10.08 -16.45 1.42
N HIS A 37 -11.05 -15.84 2.11
CA HIS A 37 -12.20 -15.20 1.46
C HIS A 37 -11.79 -14.06 0.52
N ILE A 38 -10.78 -13.26 0.91
CA ILE A 38 -10.23 -12.23 0.03
C ILE A 38 -9.57 -12.89 -1.19
N GLY A 39 -8.75 -13.93 -1.00
CA GLY A 39 -8.10 -14.67 -2.08
C GLY A 39 -9.10 -15.23 -3.09
N ASP A 40 -10.14 -15.91 -2.62
CA ASP A 40 -11.20 -16.48 -3.47
C ASP A 40 -11.94 -15.40 -4.25
N TRP A 41 -12.26 -14.28 -3.58
CA TRP A 41 -12.95 -13.17 -4.24
C TRP A 41 -12.07 -12.51 -5.31
N LEU A 42 -10.79 -12.28 -5.03
CA LEU A 42 -9.84 -11.70 -5.99
C LEU A 42 -9.68 -12.59 -7.22
N ASN A 43 -9.53 -13.91 -7.02
CA ASN A 43 -9.44 -14.86 -8.12
C ASN A 43 -10.69 -14.86 -9.01
N ALA A 44 -11.88 -14.77 -8.40
CA ALA A 44 -13.14 -14.81 -9.13
C ALA A 44 -13.52 -13.47 -9.82
N ASN A 45 -13.04 -12.33 -9.32
CA ASN A 45 -13.56 -11.02 -9.74
C ASN A 45 -12.50 -10.07 -10.31
N VAL A 46 -11.23 -10.19 -9.91
CA VAL A 46 -10.13 -9.30 -10.32
C VAL A 46 -9.17 -10.02 -11.27
N GLY A 47 -8.84 -11.28 -10.97
CA GLY A 47 -8.01 -12.12 -11.83
C GLY A 47 -6.63 -11.51 -12.09
N GLU A 48 -6.24 -11.40 -13.37
CA GLU A 48 -4.91 -10.92 -13.76
C GLU A 48 -4.64 -9.46 -13.40
N LYS A 49 -5.69 -8.65 -13.22
CA LYS A 49 -5.57 -7.25 -12.80
C LYS A 49 -4.97 -7.09 -11.40
N THR A 50 -4.85 -8.19 -10.63
CA THR A 50 -4.12 -8.21 -9.36
C THR A 50 -2.62 -7.89 -9.50
N LYS A 51 -2.09 -7.89 -10.72
CA LYS A 51 -0.70 -7.51 -11.03
C LYS A 51 -0.53 -6.02 -11.32
N GLU A 52 -1.62 -5.29 -11.51
CA GLU A 52 -1.60 -3.86 -11.87
C GLU A 52 -1.38 -2.98 -10.65
N ASN A 53 -0.66 -1.87 -10.83
CA ASN A 53 -0.39 -0.94 -9.73
C ASN A 53 -1.68 -0.40 -9.11
N ASP A 54 -2.72 -0.10 -9.90
CA ASP A 54 -4.01 0.39 -9.37
C ASP A 54 -4.66 -0.59 -8.38
N PHE A 55 -4.52 -1.90 -8.63
CA PHE A 55 -4.95 -2.91 -7.67
C PHE A 55 -4.11 -2.87 -6.40
N ILE A 56 -2.77 -2.80 -6.52
CA ILE A 56 -1.86 -2.73 -5.38
C ILE A 56 -2.16 -1.50 -4.51
N LYS A 57 -2.42 -0.36 -5.15
CA LYS A 57 -2.82 0.88 -4.48
C LYS A 57 -4.13 0.66 -3.69
N ALA A 58 -5.16 0.10 -4.33
CA ALA A 58 -6.44 -0.20 -3.70
C ALA A 58 -6.32 -1.18 -2.52
N LEU A 59 -5.56 -2.27 -2.70
CA LEU A 59 -5.29 -3.27 -1.68
C LEU A 59 -4.61 -2.65 -0.45
N THR A 60 -3.55 -1.89 -0.69
CA THR A 60 -2.76 -1.23 0.36
C THR A 60 -3.64 -0.29 1.16
N ARG A 61 -4.43 0.53 0.48
CA ARG A 61 -5.36 1.47 1.14
C ARG A 61 -6.38 0.76 2.01
N ALA A 62 -6.96 -0.35 1.53
CA ALA A 62 -7.89 -1.16 2.32
C ALA A 62 -7.24 -1.71 3.60
N VAL A 63 -6.00 -2.21 3.53
CA VAL A 63 -5.27 -2.73 4.68
C VAL A 63 -4.94 -1.64 5.70
N ILE A 64 -4.49 -0.47 5.25
CA ILE A 64 -4.22 0.68 6.14
C ILE A 64 -5.52 1.18 6.79
N ARG A 65 -6.60 1.33 6.02
CA ARG A 65 -7.91 1.75 6.55
C ARG A 65 -8.46 0.75 7.57
N ALA A 66 -8.29 -0.55 7.35
CA ALA A 66 -8.71 -1.59 8.30
C ALA A 66 -7.92 -1.52 9.63
N SER A 67 -6.70 -1.00 9.57
CA SER A 67 -5.81 -0.80 10.72
C SER A 67 -6.11 0.49 11.48
N LEU A 68 -7.04 1.31 10.99
CA LEU A 68 -7.51 2.54 11.63
C LEU A 68 -8.92 2.36 12.19
N LYS A 69 -9.18 2.96 13.35
CA LYS A 69 -10.53 3.14 13.92
C LYS A 69 -10.72 4.60 14.29
N GLY A 70 -11.25 5.39 13.35
CA GLY A 70 -11.14 6.85 13.41
C GLY A 70 -9.67 7.24 13.31
N ASP A 71 -9.20 8.10 14.23
CA ASP A 71 -7.80 8.54 14.28
C ASP A 71 -6.88 7.61 15.09
N LYS A 72 -7.38 6.44 15.51
CA LYS A 72 -6.59 5.46 16.26
C LYS A 72 -6.03 4.41 15.32
N PHE A 73 -4.72 4.46 15.11
CA PHE A 73 -3.96 3.42 14.43
C PHE A 73 -3.69 2.22 15.33
N SER A 74 -3.70 1.03 14.74
CA SER A 74 -3.48 -0.24 15.43
C SER A 74 -2.40 -1.03 14.69
N GLY A 75 -1.14 -0.89 15.11
CA GLY A 75 -0.01 -1.63 14.54
C GLY A 75 -0.22 -3.15 14.55
N SER A 76 -0.88 -3.68 15.59
CA SER A 76 -1.24 -5.11 15.66
C SER A 76 -2.22 -5.58 14.58
N LYS A 77 -3.10 -4.70 14.09
CA LYS A 77 -3.99 -5.01 12.97
C LYS A 77 -3.25 -4.92 11.64
N LEU A 78 -2.32 -3.97 11.52
CA LEU A 78 -1.45 -3.91 10.35
C LEU A 78 -0.61 -5.18 10.27
N LEU A 79 0.05 -5.58 11.36
CA LEU A 79 0.85 -6.81 11.50
C LEU A 79 0.07 -8.12 11.32
N LYS A 80 -1.27 -8.07 11.31
CA LYS A 80 -2.10 -9.23 10.96
C LYS A 80 -2.35 -9.32 9.45
N ASN A 81 -2.41 -8.17 8.78
CA ASN A 81 -2.96 -8.01 7.43
C ASN A 81 -1.93 -7.57 6.38
N GLU A 82 -0.76 -7.08 6.77
CA GLU A 82 0.41 -6.78 5.94
C GLU A 82 0.86 -7.96 5.07
N LYS A 83 0.68 -9.20 5.55
CA LYS A 83 0.94 -10.42 4.75
C LYS A 83 0.13 -10.45 3.46
N LEU A 84 -1.05 -9.83 3.47
CA LEU A 84 -1.87 -9.69 2.27
C LEU A 84 -1.17 -8.78 1.26
N ILE A 85 -0.60 -7.64 1.68
CA ILE A 85 0.18 -6.76 0.81
C ILE A 85 1.38 -7.52 0.27
N LYS A 86 2.17 -8.15 1.17
CA LYS A 86 3.38 -8.89 0.83
C LYS A 86 3.13 -9.89 -0.31
N LYS A 87 2.02 -10.65 -0.25
CA LYS A 87 1.64 -11.62 -1.28
C LYS A 87 1.58 -11.07 -2.71
N PHE A 88 1.25 -9.79 -2.90
CA PHE A 88 1.08 -9.20 -4.23
C PHE A 88 2.25 -8.34 -4.69
N VAL A 89 3.11 -7.92 -3.77
CA VAL A 89 4.27 -7.05 -4.07
C VAL A 89 5.61 -7.79 -4.05
N ASP A 90 5.67 -8.99 -3.48
CA ASP A 90 6.91 -9.75 -3.27
C ASP A 90 7.79 -9.79 -4.54
N ASN A 91 9.02 -9.30 -4.42
CA ASN A 91 10.04 -9.21 -5.47
C ASN A 91 9.67 -8.31 -6.68
N ASP A 92 8.77 -7.33 -6.51
CA ASP A 92 8.43 -6.34 -7.55
C ASP A 92 8.53 -4.91 -6.99
N GLU A 93 9.68 -4.27 -7.21
CA GLU A 93 9.98 -2.92 -6.72
C GLU A 93 8.91 -1.90 -7.15
N GLY A 94 8.37 -2.01 -8.37
CA GLY A 94 7.34 -1.10 -8.86
C GLY A 94 6.04 -1.18 -8.05
N ARG A 95 5.66 -2.39 -7.63
CA ARG A 95 4.50 -2.59 -6.75
C ARG A 95 4.78 -2.16 -5.32
N GLU A 96 5.98 -2.39 -4.82
CA GLU A 96 6.40 -1.90 -3.51
C GLU A 96 6.34 -0.36 -3.45
N LEU A 97 6.82 0.33 -4.49
CA LEU A 97 6.67 1.78 -4.62
C LEU A 97 5.20 2.21 -4.66
N ALA A 98 4.35 1.49 -5.41
CA ALA A 98 2.92 1.76 -5.46
C ALA A 98 2.28 1.67 -4.06
N CYS A 99 2.71 0.72 -3.20
CA CYS A 99 2.32 0.70 -1.80
C CYS A 99 2.75 1.96 -1.06
N LEU A 100 4.03 2.32 -1.12
CA LEU A 100 4.58 3.47 -0.38
C LEU A 100 3.89 4.79 -0.75
N TYR A 101 3.67 5.05 -2.05
CA TYR A 101 2.94 6.23 -2.49
C TYR A 101 1.47 6.21 -2.04
N SER A 102 0.83 5.04 -2.04
CA SER A 102 -0.56 4.92 -1.57
C SER A 102 -0.69 5.21 -0.08
N ILE A 103 0.24 4.71 0.74
CA ILE A 103 0.27 4.93 2.19
C ILE A 103 0.52 6.40 2.48
N GLN A 104 1.52 7.02 1.83
CA GLN A 104 1.79 8.45 1.95
C GLN A 104 0.54 9.26 1.63
N ASN A 105 -0.04 9.04 0.44
CA ASN A 105 -1.18 9.83 -0.01
C ASN A 105 -2.38 9.67 0.93
N LEU A 106 -2.69 8.44 1.33
CA LEU A 106 -3.79 8.15 2.24
C LEU A 106 -3.59 8.79 3.63
N LEU A 107 -2.44 8.59 4.27
CA LEU A 107 -2.22 9.05 5.64
C LEU A 107 -1.94 10.55 5.72
N VAL A 108 -1.24 11.13 4.74
CA VAL A 108 -0.82 12.53 4.78
C VAL A 108 -1.86 13.46 4.17
N ASN A 109 -2.45 13.09 3.02
CA ASN A 109 -3.34 14.00 2.28
C ASN A 109 -4.81 13.74 2.56
N GLU A 110 -5.26 12.48 2.55
CA GLU A 110 -6.69 12.17 2.70
C GLU A 110 -7.15 12.12 4.16
N LEU A 111 -6.38 11.45 5.02
CA LEU A 111 -6.74 11.23 6.42
C LEU A 111 -6.04 12.17 7.39
N VAL A 112 -5.02 12.89 6.92
CA VAL A 112 -4.24 13.89 7.68
C VAL A 112 -3.89 13.39 9.10
N GLN A 113 -3.36 12.17 9.16
CA GLN A 113 -3.02 11.50 10.42
C GLN A 113 -1.75 12.07 11.04
N ALA A 114 -1.53 11.76 12.32
CA ALA A 114 -0.32 12.16 13.02
C ALA A 114 0.95 11.57 12.34
N PRO A 115 2.07 12.30 12.31
CA PRO A 115 3.35 11.81 11.76
C PRO A 115 3.79 10.44 12.27
N SER A 116 3.49 10.14 13.55
CA SER A 116 3.83 8.86 14.17
C SER A 116 3.15 7.66 13.51
N VAL A 117 1.95 7.85 12.94
CA VAL A 117 1.21 6.76 12.27
C VAL A 117 1.92 6.35 10.98
N LEU A 118 2.39 7.32 10.20
CA LEU A 118 3.18 7.04 8.99
C LEU A 118 4.50 6.35 9.34
N LEU A 119 5.19 6.85 10.37
CA LEU A 119 6.43 6.26 10.87
C LEU A 119 6.24 4.81 11.30
N GLU A 120 5.26 4.54 12.17
CA GLU A 120 4.96 3.18 12.65
C GLU A 120 4.55 2.25 11.50
N THR A 121 3.77 2.76 10.53
CA THR A 121 3.38 1.99 9.34
C THR A 121 4.61 1.58 8.52
N PHE A 122 5.53 2.51 8.25
CA PHE A 122 6.73 2.23 7.45
C PHE A 122 7.68 1.26 8.18
N GLN A 123 7.84 1.44 9.50
CA GLN A 123 8.63 0.52 10.34
C GLN A 123 8.07 -0.91 10.28
N ILE A 124 6.77 -1.09 10.48
CA ILE A 124 6.13 -2.42 10.43
C ILE A 124 6.34 -3.08 9.06
N LEU A 125 6.20 -2.34 7.96
CA LEU A 125 6.36 -2.91 6.62
C LEU A 125 7.82 -3.29 6.33
N TYR A 126 8.78 -2.50 6.79
CA TYR A 126 10.21 -2.79 6.66
C TYR A 126 10.63 -4.00 7.50
N GLU A 127 10.33 -3.99 8.81
CA GLU A 127 10.75 -5.03 9.76
C GLU A 127 10.20 -6.43 9.40
N ASN A 128 9.03 -6.49 8.75
CA ASN A 128 8.44 -7.75 8.30
C ASN A 128 8.83 -8.14 6.87
N GLY A 129 9.72 -7.37 6.24
CA GLY A 129 10.15 -7.55 4.85
C GLY A 129 8.96 -7.58 3.89
N THR A 130 7.95 -6.73 4.13
CA THR A 130 6.82 -6.55 3.19
C THR A 130 7.22 -5.60 2.07
N ILE A 131 8.04 -4.61 2.40
CA ILE A 131 8.64 -3.66 1.46
C ILE A 131 10.15 -3.72 1.66
N SER A 132 10.89 -3.82 0.57
CA SER A 132 12.35 -3.88 0.58
C SER A 132 12.96 -2.54 0.98
N ARG A 133 14.21 -2.61 1.47
CA ARG A 133 15.04 -1.44 1.72
C ARG A 133 15.16 -0.56 0.47
N ASP A 134 15.43 -1.18 -0.68
CA ASP A 134 15.66 -0.50 -1.95
C ASP A 134 14.42 0.29 -2.38
N ALA A 135 13.22 -0.28 -2.23
CA ALA A 135 11.97 0.44 -2.49
C ALA A 135 11.79 1.65 -1.57
N PHE A 136 12.16 1.57 -0.28
CA PHE A 136 12.13 2.74 0.61
C PHE A 136 13.13 3.83 0.19
N LEU A 137 14.34 3.46 -0.21
CA LEU A 137 15.37 4.40 -0.67
C LEU A 137 14.96 5.05 -1.99
N ARG A 138 14.51 4.26 -2.96
CA ARG A 138 14.00 4.76 -4.24
C ARG A 138 12.78 5.64 -4.06
N TRP A 139 11.85 5.27 -3.18
CA TRP A 139 10.74 6.14 -2.84
C TRP A 139 11.26 7.46 -2.27
N LYS A 140 12.22 7.45 -1.34
CA LYS A 140 12.80 8.65 -0.70
C LYS A 140 13.45 9.58 -1.73
N ASP A 141 14.31 9.03 -2.58
CA ASP A 141 15.09 9.74 -3.58
C ASP A 141 15.00 9.00 -4.94
N PRO A 142 13.95 9.27 -5.72
CA PRO A 142 13.74 8.63 -7.00
C PRO A 142 14.75 9.12 -8.05
N PRO A 143 15.12 8.30 -9.04
CA PRO A 143 15.96 8.74 -10.15
C PRO A 143 15.43 9.99 -10.84
N GLN A 144 16.34 10.90 -11.19
CA GLN A 144 16.00 12.22 -11.75
C GLN A 144 15.18 12.15 -13.06
N ASP A 145 15.35 11.07 -13.82
CA ASP A 145 14.68 10.78 -15.08
C ASP A 145 13.31 10.09 -14.91
N GLU A 146 12.97 9.64 -13.71
CA GLU A 146 11.68 9.01 -13.43
C GLU A 146 10.58 10.07 -13.24
N HIS A 147 9.59 10.03 -14.12
CA HIS A 147 8.42 10.89 -13.98
C HIS A 147 7.48 10.35 -12.90
N ILE A 148 7.50 11.00 -11.73
CA ILE A 148 6.52 10.75 -10.67
C ILE A 148 5.33 11.68 -10.89
N CYS A 149 4.13 11.10 -10.91
CA CYS A 149 2.94 11.90 -11.12
C CYS A 149 2.62 12.78 -9.91
N ASP A 150 1.92 13.90 -10.13
CA ASP A 150 1.63 14.89 -9.07
C ASP A 150 0.98 14.28 -7.82
N VAL A 151 0.12 13.26 -8.00
CA VAL A 151 -0.57 12.59 -6.89
C VAL A 151 0.38 11.75 -6.01
N GLU A 152 1.46 11.22 -6.59
CA GLU A 152 2.51 10.47 -5.88
C GLU A 152 3.51 11.41 -5.21
N HIS A 153 3.67 12.63 -5.75
CA HIS A 153 4.48 13.69 -5.13
C HIS A 153 3.74 14.43 -4.00
N ALA A 154 2.41 14.44 -4.00
CA ALA A 154 1.60 15.14 -3.00
C ALA A 154 1.85 14.60 -1.59
N GLY A 155 2.19 15.49 -0.65
CA GLY A 155 2.46 15.13 0.75
C GLY A 155 3.87 14.56 1.00
N LYS A 156 4.71 14.45 -0.04
CA LYS A 156 6.05 13.86 0.05
C LYS A 156 6.97 14.58 1.04
N GLY A 157 6.99 15.92 1.02
CA GLY A 157 7.82 16.70 1.94
C GLY A 157 7.45 16.50 3.42
N VAL A 158 6.14 16.44 3.71
CA VAL A 158 5.63 16.17 5.07
C VAL A 158 5.97 14.75 5.50
N ALA A 159 5.83 13.78 4.59
CA ALA A 159 6.22 12.40 4.83
C ALA A 159 7.71 12.26 5.13
N LEU A 160 8.58 12.88 4.33
CA LEU A 160 10.03 12.87 4.54
C LEU A 160 10.42 13.48 5.89
N ALA A 161 9.81 14.60 6.28
CA ALA A 161 10.05 15.20 7.59
C ALA A 161 9.63 14.27 8.74
N SER A 162 8.56 13.50 8.56
CA SER A 162 8.04 12.55 9.55
C SER A 162 8.90 11.28 9.67
N LEU A 163 9.62 10.92 8.60
CA LEU A 163 10.35 9.66 8.46
C LEU A 163 11.88 9.82 8.64
N GLN A 164 12.34 10.96 9.13
CA GLN A 164 13.78 11.23 9.25
C GLN A 164 14.50 10.17 10.09
N SER A 165 13.95 9.81 11.26
CA SER A 165 14.53 8.80 12.15
C SER A 165 14.54 7.41 11.52
N PHE A 166 13.49 7.04 10.77
CA PHE A 166 13.43 5.78 10.04
C PHE A 166 14.56 5.68 9.01
N PHE A 167 14.77 6.72 8.20
CA PHE A 167 15.84 6.70 7.20
C PHE A 167 17.26 6.75 7.80
N VAL A 168 17.45 7.39 8.96
CA VAL A 168 18.72 7.33 9.69
C VAL A 168 19.00 5.88 10.13
N SER A 169 18.01 5.22 10.74
CA SER A 169 18.15 3.82 11.15
C SER A 169 18.35 2.88 9.95
N LEU A 170 17.73 3.18 8.82
CA LEU A 170 17.86 2.41 7.58
C LEU A 170 19.27 2.53 6.97
N SER A 171 19.97 3.65 7.16
CA SER A 171 21.37 3.82 6.74
C SER A 171 22.36 3.20 7.72
N GLU A 172 22.11 3.25 9.03
CA GLU A 172 23.02 2.67 10.03
C GLU A 172 23.12 1.14 9.91
N GLN A 173 22.06 0.48 9.42
CA GLN A 173 22.05 -0.97 9.17
C GLN A 173 22.92 -1.38 7.97
N ASP A 174 23.24 -0.48 7.03
CA ASP A 174 24.17 -0.78 5.93
C ASP A 174 25.61 -0.87 6.41
N ASP A 175 26.01 0.03 7.31
CA ASP A 175 27.39 0.13 7.78
C ASP A 175 27.81 -1.08 8.65
N THR A 176 26.85 -1.86 9.16
CA THR A 176 27.12 -3.03 10.03
C THR A 176 27.27 -4.35 9.29
N ASP A 177 26.79 -4.47 8.05
CA ASP A 177 26.85 -5.74 7.30
C ASP A 177 28.19 -5.94 6.55
N ASP A 178 28.99 -4.87 6.38
CA ASP A 178 30.33 -4.94 5.79
C ASP A 178 31.45 -5.27 6.82
N GLU A 179 31.14 -5.39 8.12
CA GLU A 179 32.15 -5.58 9.18
C GLU A 179 32.27 -7.03 9.71
N THR A 180 31.91 -8.05 8.91
CA THR A 180 32.09 -9.48 9.28
C THR A 180 32.84 -10.34 8.25
N THR A 181 33.77 -9.76 7.50
CA THR A 181 34.83 -10.55 6.84
C THR A 181 36.21 -10.00 7.20
N SER A 182 36.69 -10.34 8.40
CA SER A 182 38.12 -10.29 8.78
C SER A 182 38.76 -11.67 8.66
#